data_AF-A0AAV7HRJ7-F1
#
_entry.id   AF-A0AAV7HRJ7-F1
#
_cell.length_a   1.000
_cell.length_b   1.000
_cell.length_c   1.000
_cell.angle_alpha   90.00
_cell.angle_beta   90.00
_cell.angle_gamma   90.00
#
_symmetry.space_group_name_H-M   'P 1'
#
loop_
_entity.id
_entity.type
_entity.pdbx_description
1 polymer ?
#
loop_
_entity_poly.entity_id
_entity_poly.type
_entity_poly.pdbx_seq_one_letter_code
_entity_poly.pdbx_strand_id
1 'polypeptide(L)'
;MRGKCILDFQSFLTAALSSSPQSLPPPPPLPATTHHRLHLTILIRDHSRRLLNLPSILHLSHHSGFHTTLLSPKRSTPISHLHRSLSSSDALLAVHGAALTHLLFMRPGSVLIQVIPLGLDWAAETYYGEPARRLGLHYLAYNVTAEESSLSKVYGKNDPVLTNPKLVTSKGWAETKRVYMDKQDVDLNLKRFGKVIQQAKAHLMRIKSKKNIN
;
A
#
# COMPACT_ATOMS: atom_id res chain seq x y z
N MET A 1 2.53 1.80 -30.21
CA MET A 1 3.13 2.51 -29.05
C MET A 1 4.54 1.97 -28.83
N ARG A 2 5.58 2.82 -28.83
CA ARG A 2 6.93 2.44 -28.37
C ARG A 2 6.98 2.66 -26.86
N GLY A 3 6.63 1.66 -26.05
CA GLY A 3 6.74 1.77 -24.59
C GLY A 3 8.19 1.86 -24.17
N LYS A 4 8.62 2.99 -23.61
CA LYS A 4 10.01 3.25 -23.20
C LYS A 4 10.16 3.34 -21.68
N CYS A 5 9.08 3.57 -20.93
CA CYS A 5 9.12 3.71 -19.47
C CYS A 5 7.81 3.26 -18.78
N ILE A 6 7.84 3.24 -17.44
CA ILE A 6 6.70 2.84 -16.60
C ILE A 6 5.45 3.71 -16.81
N LEU A 7 5.62 4.97 -17.20
CA LEU A 7 4.52 5.89 -17.51
C LEU A 7 3.79 5.46 -18.79
N ASP A 8 4.51 5.05 -19.83
CA ASP A 8 3.90 4.57 -21.08
C ASP A 8 3.05 3.33 -20.82
N PHE A 9 3.53 2.43 -19.96
CA PHE A 9 2.79 1.23 -19.58
C PHE A 9 1.54 1.56 -18.76
N GLN A 10 1.64 2.50 -17.81
CA GLN A 10 0.48 2.99 -17.07
C GLN A 10 -0.57 3.59 -18.02
N SER A 11 -0.17 4.47 -18.94
CA SER A 11 -1.08 5.09 -19.91
C SER A 11 -1.77 4.05 -20.79
N PHE A 12 -1.02 3.05 -21.27
CA PHE A 12 -1.59 1.93 -22.02
C PHE A 12 -2.65 1.17 -21.20
N LEU A 13 -2.36 0.83 -19.94
CA LEU A 13 -3.30 0.13 -19.06
C LEU A 13 -4.56 0.95 -18.80
N THR A 14 -4.42 2.23 -18.49
CA THR A 14 -5.57 3.12 -18.26
C THR A 14 -6.46 3.21 -19.50
N ALA A 15 -5.87 3.34 -20.70
CA ALA A 15 -6.63 3.39 -21.94
C ALA A 15 -7.40 2.08 -22.22
N ALA A 16 -6.76 0.93 -22.03
CA ALA A 16 -7.36 -0.38 -22.28
C ALA A 16 -8.46 -0.75 -21.28
N LEU A 17 -8.32 -0.36 -20.01
CA LEU A 17 -9.26 -0.72 -18.95
C LEU A 17 -10.43 0.26 -18.83
N SER A 18 -10.26 1.50 -19.31
CA SER A 18 -11.34 2.50 -19.37
C SER A 18 -12.30 2.28 -20.54
N SER A 19 -11.86 1.58 -21.60
CA SER A 19 -12.65 1.31 -22.81
C SER A 19 -13.41 -0.02 -22.78
N SER A 20 -13.34 -0.79 -21.69
CA SER A 20 -13.96 -2.11 -21.61
C SER A 20 -15.51 -2.02 -21.48
N PRO A 21 -16.28 -2.68 -22.37
CA PRO A 21 -17.75 -2.66 -22.34
C PRO A 21 -18.37 -3.36 -21.12
N GLN A 22 -17.58 -4.02 -20.27
CA GLN A 22 -18.00 -4.51 -18.94
C GLN A 22 -17.98 -3.39 -17.88
N SER A 23 -18.33 -2.17 -18.26
CA SER A 23 -18.59 -1.11 -17.30
C SER A 23 -19.90 -1.43 -16.58
N LEU A 24 -19.84 -2.23 -15.51
CA LEU A 24 -20.87 -2.16 -14.47
C LEU A 24 -21.08 -0.68 -14.14
N PRO A 25 -22.34 -0.24 -13.95
CA PRO A 25 -22.64 1.15 -13.67
C PRO A 25 -21.75 1.63 -12.52
N PRO A 26 -21.29 2.90 -12.54
CA PRO A 26 -20.57 3.44 -11.41
C PRO A 26 -21.41 3.19 -10.15
N PRO A 27 -20.80 2.79 -9.03
CA PRO A 27 -21.54 2.69 -7.78
C PRO A 27 -22.25 4.04 -7.56
N PRO A 28 -23.49 4.03 -7.04
CA PRO A 28 -24.25 5.26 -6.84
C PRO A 28 -23.37 6.24 -6.06
N PRO A 29 -23.33 7.52 -6.48
CA PRO A 29 -22.58 8.52 -5.74
C PRO A 29 -23.04 8.46 -4.29
N LEU A 30 -22.08 8.26 -3.38
CA LEU A 30 -22.35 8.33 -1.95
C LEU A 30 -23.04 9.66 -1.67
N PRO A 31 -24.08 9.69 -0.83
CA PRO A 31 -24.79 10.94 -0.51
C PRO A 31 -23.76 11.99 -0.09
N ALA A 32 -23.88 13.17 -0.69
CA ALA A 32 -22.97 14.29 -0.49
C ALA A 32 -23.05 14.76 0.98
N THR A 33 -22.28 14.10 1.83
CA THR A 33 -21.96 14.61 3.15
C THR A 33 -20.86 15.64 2.97
N THR A 34 -21.08 16.82 3.53
CA THR A 34 -20.35 18.07 3.37
C THR A 34 -18.92 18.07 3.96
N HIS A 35 -18.30 16.89 4.10
CA HIS A 35 -16.87 16.70 4.28
C HIS A 35 -16.40 15.61 3.31
N HIS A 36 -15.68 15.99 2.25
CA HIS A 36 -15.19 15.06 1.24
C HIS A 36 -14.13 14.12 1.82
N ARG A 37 -14.59 13.02 2.45
CA ARG A 37 -13.75 12.06 3.17
C ARG A 37 -12.74 11.43 2.22
N LEU A 38 -11.47 11.40 2.61
CA LEU A 38 -10.40 10.85 1.77
C LEU A 38 -10.57 9.34 1.62
N HIS A 39 -10.41 8.78 0.43
CA HIS A 39 -10.57 7.34 0.22
C HIS A 39 -9.24 6.60 0.37
N LEU A 40 -9.12 5.77 1.41
CA LEU A 40 -8.00 4.86 1.64
C LEU A 40 -8.39 3.42 1.27
N THR A 41 -7.72 2.82 0.30
CA THR A 41 -7.82 1.38 0.05
C THR A 41 -6.72 0.64 0.81
N ILE A 42 -7.07 -0.43 1.51
CA ILE A 42 -6.13 -1.29 2.24
C ILE A 42 -6.08 -2.66 1.56
N LEU A 43 -4.92 -3.05 1.05
CA LEU A 43 -4.71 -4.40 0.54
C LEU A 43 -4.44 -5.34 1.70
N ILE A 44 -5.36 -6.28 1.92
CA ILE A 44 -5.25 -7.31 2.95
C ILE A 44 -4.76 -8.63 2.34
N ARG A 45 -4.21 -9.48 3.20
CA ARG A 45 -3.59 -10.75 2.85
C ARG A 45 -4.07 -11.82 3.81
N ASP A 46 -4.26 -13.04 3.29
CA ASP A 46 -4.81 -14.15 4.08
C ASP A 46 -3.73 -15.14 4.56
N HIS A 47 -2.58 -15.20 3.87
CA HIS A 47 -1.58 -16.25 4.10
C HIS A 47 -0.32 -15.81 4.86
N SER A 48 0.33 -14.74 4.41
CA SER A 48 1.55 -14.20 5.03
C SER A 48 1.58 -12.69 4.89
N ARG A 49 2.34 -12.01 5.75
CA ARG A 49 2.43 -10.54 5.80
C ARG A 49 1.07 -9.91 6.08
N ARG A 50 0.33 -10.53 6.99
CA ARG A 50 -1.00 -10.09 7.44
C ARG A 50 -0.87 -8.92 8.39
N LEU A 51 -1.82 -8.00 8.34
CA LEU A 51 -2.02 -6.96 9.36
C LEU A 51 -2.81 -7.59 10.52
N LEU A 52 -2.16 -7.86 11.64
CA LEU A 52 -2.75 -8.55 12.79
C LEU A 52 -3.76 -7.69 13.55
N ASN A 53 -3.57 -6.37 13.55
CA ASN A 53 -4.41 -5.40 14.25
C ASN A 53 -5.25 -4.53 13.29
N LEU A 54 -5.76 -5.14 12.21
CA LEU A 54 -6.56 -4.47 11.18
C LEU A 54 -7.75 -3.65 11.74
N PRO A 55 -8.56 -4.13 12.71
CA PRO A 55 -9.65 -3.34 13.27
C PRO A 55 -9.18 -2.00 13.86
N SER A 56 -8.04 -2.00 14.55
CA SER A 56 -7.46 -0.80 15.14
C SER A 56 -6.91 0.16 14.08
N ILE A 57 -6.32 -0.37 13.00
CA ILE A 57 -5.87 0.41 11.83
C ILE A 57 -7.07 1.09 11.14
N LEU A 58 -8.18 0.36 10.98
CA LEU A 58 -9.42 0.90 10.41
C LEU A 58 -10.00 2.01 11.29
N HIS A 59 -10.07 1.78 12.60
CA HIS A 59 -10.54 2.76 13.56
C HIS A 59 -9.70 4.05 13.51
N LEU A 60 -8.37 3.93 13.55
CA LEU A 60 -7.44 5.05 13.44
C LEU A 60 -7.61 5.83 12.12
N SER A 61 -7.75 5.12 10.99
CA SER A 61 -7.93 5.72 9.68
C SER A 61 -9.25 6.48 9.59
N HIS A 62 -10.33 5.89 10.12
CA HIS A 62 -11.66 6.52 10.21
C HIS A 62 -11.64 7.81 11.01
N HIS A 63 -11.06 7.78 12.22
CA HIS A 63 -10.93 8.97 13.08
C HIS A 63 -10.03 10.05 12.47
N SER A 64 -9.12 9.65 11.59
CA SER A 64 -8.29 10.59 10.83
C SER A 64 -9.02 11.23 9.65
N GLY A 65 -10.25 10.83 9.33
CA GLY A 65 -11.05 11.38 8.23
C GLY A 65 -10.89 10.63 6.91
N PHE A 66 -10.50 9.35 6.96
CA PHE A 66 -10.51 8.46 5.80
C PHE A 66 -11.76 7.58 5.77
N HIS A 67 -12.32 7.40 4.58
CA HIS A 67 -13.15 6.27 4.24
C HIS A 67 -12.27 5.11 3.80
N THR A 68 -12.41 3.94 4.42
CA THR A 68 -11.56 2.79 4.15
C THR A 68 -12.28 1.72 3.35
N THR A 69 -11.66 1.22 2.29
CA THR A 69 -12.09 0.01 1.57
C THR A 69 -11.05 -1.08 1.74
N LEU A 70 -11.48 -2.29 2.12
CA LEU A 70 -10.61 -3.46 2.15
C LEU A 70 -10.64 -4.15 0.79
N LEU A 71 -9.47 -4.54 0.29
CA LEU A 71 -9.34 -5.31 -0.94
C LEU A 71 -8.41 -6.50 -0.69
N SER A 72 -8.88 -7.72 -1.01
CA SER A 72 -8.06 -8.94 -0.98
C SER A 72 -7.90 -9.47 -2.41
N PRO A 73 -6.87 -9.03 -3.17
CA PRO A 73 -6.65 -9.51 -4.52
C PRO A 73 -6.30 -11.01 -4.52
N LYS A 74 -7.10 -11.80 -5.22
CA LYS A 74 -6.83 -13.20 -5.54
C LYS A 74 -6.29 -13.30 -6.97
N ARG A 75 -5.65 -14.41 -7.32
CA ARG A 75 -5.19 -14.66 -8.71
C ARG A 75 -6.34 -14.60 -9.72
N SER A 76 -7.55 -14.95 -9.30
CA SER A 76 -8.77 -14.91 -10.12
C SER A 76 -9.48 -13.55 -10.10
N THR A 77 -9.00 -12.57 -9.32
CA THR A 77 -9.66 -11.26 -9.26
C THR A 77 -9.50 -10.54 -10.60
N PRO A 78 -10.59 -10.12 -11.26
CA PRO A 78 -10.51 -9.42 -12.53
C PRO A 78 -9.70 -8.13 -12.41
N ILE A 79 -8.81 -7.91 -13.38
CA ILE A 79 -7.96 -6.70 -13.42
C ILE A 79 -8.77 -5.41 -13.50
N SER A 80 -9.94 -5.45 -14.17
CA SER A 80 -10.88 -4.33 -14.27
C SER A 80 -11.46 -3.94 -12.91
N HIS A 81 -11.71 -4.91 -12.04
CA HIS A 81 -12.16 -4.66 -10.67
C HIS A 81 -11.06 -3.98 -9.85
N LEU A 82 -9.82 -4.48 -9.94
CA LEU A 82 -8.66 -3.89 -9.26
C LEU A 82 -8.41 -2.45 -9.73
N HIS A 83 -8.46 -2.21 -11.04
CA HIS A 83 -8.32 -0.89 -11.62
C HIS A 83 -9.38 0.07 -11.08
N ARG A 84 -10.68 -0.31 -11.14
CA ARG A 84 -11.78 0.53 -10.67
C ARG A 84 -11.64 0.90 -9.19
N SER A 85 -11.29 -0.06 -8.33
CA SER A 85 -11.12 0.19 -6.90
C SER A 85 -9.94 1.11 -6.59
N LEU A 86 -8.84 0.97 -7.33
CA LEU A 86 -7.60 1.71 -7.05
C LEU A 86 -7.53 3.06 -7.76
N SER A 87 -8.17 3.21 -8.93
CA SER A 87 -8.23 4.48 -9.67
C SER A 87 -9.03 5.53 -8.92
N SER A 88 -10.00 5.15 -8.09
CA SER A 88 -10.77 6.07 -7.25
C SER A 88 -10.11 6.36 -5.89
N SER A 89 -9.07 5.62 -5.51
CA SER A 89 -8.42 5.77 -4.21
C SER A 89 -7.55 7.03 -4.13
N ASP A 90 -7.63 7.73 -3.00
CA ASP A 90 -6.73 8.85 -2.66
C ASP A 90 -5.43 8.31 -2.03
N ALA A 91 -5.52 7.22 -1.27
CA ALA A 91 -4.37 6.53 -0.69
C ALA A 91 -4.49 5.01 -0.81
N LEU A 92 -3.36 4.32 -0.90
CA LEU A 92 -3.25 2.87 -0.86
C LEU A 92 -2.34 2.47 0.31
N LEU A 93 -2.80 1.59 1.19
CA LEU A 93 -2.03 0.97 2.24
C LEU A 93 -1.86 -0.52 1.96
N ALA A 94 -0.62 -1.00 1.97
CA ALA A 94 -0.37 -2.43 1.91
C ALA A 94 0.95 -2.82 2.58
N VAL A 95 1.01 -4.06 3.07
CA VAL A 95 2.28 -4.68 3.44
C VAL A 95 3.04 -5.07 2.16
N HIS A 96 4.36 -4.86 2.15
CA HIS A 96 5.24 -5.17 1.04
C HIS A 96 4.91 -6.53 0.41
N GLY A 97 4.66 -6.57 -0.90
CA GLY A 97 4.42 -7.81 -1.65
C GLY A 97 3.85 -7.54 -3.03
N ALA A 98 3.70 -8.61 -3.82
CA ALA A 98 3.32 -8.50 -5.24
C ALA A 98 2.02 -7.71 -5.50
N ALA A 99 1.09 -7.69 -4.55
CA ALA A 99 -0.15 -6.91 -4.68
C ALA A 99 0.10 -5.38 -4.80
N LEU A 100 1.25 -4.88 -4.34
CA LEU A 100 1.63 -3.49 -4.51
C LEU A 100 1.90 -3.11 -5.97
N THR A 101 2.15 -4.06 -6.88
CA THR A 101 2.27 -3.78 -8.32
C THR A 101 1.05 -3.08 -8.91
N HIS A 102 -0.11 -3.21 -8.26
CA HIS A 102 -1.33 -2.47 -8.62
C HIS A 102 -1.26 -0.97 -8.34
N LEU A 103 -0.14 -0.43 -7.82
CA LEU A 103 0.10 1.01 -7.75
C LEU A 103 -0.01 1.70 -9.13
N LEU A 104 0.17 0.94 -10.21
CA LEU A 104 -0.01 1.40 -11.59
C LEU A 104 -1.43 1.91 -11.86
N PHE A 105 -2.43 1.47 -11.11
CA PHE A 105 -3.81 1.95 -11.27
C PHE A 105 -4.11 3.21 -10.47
N MET A 106 -3.20 3.66 -9.62
CA MET A 106 -3.38 4.88 -8.84
C MET A 106 -3.16 6.12 -9.69
N ARG A 107 -3.88 7.20 -9.35
CA ARG A 107 -3.73 8.50 -9.99
C ARG A 107 -2.50 9.24 -9.47
N PRO A 108 -1.77 9.99 -10.31
CA PRO A 108 -0.75 10.92 -9.84
C PRO A 108 -1.31 11.89 -8.77
N GLY A 109 -0.52 12.16 -7.74
CA GLY A 109 -0.92 12.95 -6.57
C GLY A 109 -1.62 12.14 -5.46
N SER A 110 -1.90 10.85 -5.67
CA SER A 110 -2.32 9.93 -4.61
C SER A 110 -1.14 9.49 -3.73
N VAL A 111 -1.42 8.88 -2.58
CA VAL A 111 -0.41 8.43 -1.61
C VAL A 111 -0.27 6.90 -1.61
N LEU A 112 0.96 6.40 -1.70
CA LEU A 112 1.27 5.00 -1.44
C LEU A 112 1.91 4.85 -0.06
N ILE A 113 1.23 4.16 0.86
CA ILE A 113 1.74 3.79 2.19
C ILE A 113 2.17 2.33 2.14
N GLN A 114 3.46 2.08 2.22
CA GLN A 114 4.04 0.74 2.22
C GLN A 114 4.48 0.38 3.63
N VAL A 115 3.88 -0.67 4.21
CA VAL A 115 4.40 -1.31 5.42
C VAL A 115 5.53 -2.25 5.00
N ILE A 116 6.73 -2.03 5.52
CA ILE A 116 7.96 -2.75 5.17
C ILE A 116 8.28 -3.70 6.32
N PRO A 117 8.09 -5.03 6.13
CA PRO A 117 8.55 -6.03 7.08
C PRO A 117 10.08 -6.00 7.24
N LEU A 118 10.58 -6.56 8.35
CA LEU A 118 12.02 -6.65 8.61
C LEU A 118 12.78 -7.25 7.42
N GLY A 119 13.98 -6.74 7.13
CA GLY A 119 14.87 -7.29 6.11
C GLY A 119 14.45 -7.01 4.66
N LEU A 120 13.44 -6.17 4.42
CA LEU A 120 12.94 -5.88 3.07
C LEU A 120 13.14 -4.41 2.64
N ASP A 121 13.96 -3.63 3.34
CA ASP A 121 14.16 -2.19 3.09
C ASP A 121 14.59 -1.89 1.64
N TRP A 122 15.67 -2.53 1.18
CA TRP A 122 16.17 -2.34 -0.18
C TRP A 122 15.16 -2.79 -1.24
N ALA A 123 14.50 -3.92 -1.02
CA ALA A 123 13.49 -4.45 -1.94
C ALA A 123 12.26 -3.55 -1.99
N ALA A 124 11.84 -2.97 -0.86
CA ALA A 124 10.71 -2.04 -0.81
C ALA A 124 10.97 -0.78 -1.63
N GLU A 125 12.14 -0.17 -1.43
CA GLU A 125 12.55 1.01 -2.17
C GLU A 125 12.68 0.73 -3.67
N THR A 126 13.40 -0.34 -4.04
CA THR A 126 13.65 -0.71 -5.45
C THR A 126 12.37 -1.10 -6.20
N TYR A 127 11.49 -1.90 -5.57
CA TYR A 127 10.32 -2.44 -6.26
C TYR A 127 9.12 -1.50 -6.27
N TYR A 128 8.99 -0.63 -5.27
CA TYR A 128 7.77 0.17 -5.11
C TYR A 128 8.04 1.63 -4.75
N GLY A 129 9.09 1.95 -3.97
CA GLY A 129 9.43 3.31 -3.59
C GLY A 129 9.78 4.20 -4.79
N GLU A 130 10.83 3.83 -5.54
CA GLU A 130 11.23 4.54 -6.75
C GLU A 130 10.11 4.52 -7.81
N PRO A 131 9.50 3.38 -8.17
CA PRO A 131 8.40 3.35 -9.13
C PRO A 131 7.22 4.25 -8.75
N ALA A 132 6.81 4.28 -7.48
CA ALA A 132 5.72 5.14 -7.01
C ALA A 132 6.03 6.62 -7.25
N ARG A 133 7.25 7.06 -6.94
CA ARG A 133 7.68 8.44 -7.20
C ARG A 133 7.68 8.77 -8.70
N ARG A 134 8.15 7.85 -9.55
CA ARG A 134 8.13 8.05 -11.02
C ARG A 134 6.71 8.15 -11.56
N LEU A 135 5.75 7.45 -10.95
CA LEU A 135 4.32 7.54 -11.27
C LEU A 135 3.62 8.77 -10.65
N GLY A 136 4.37 9.67 -10.00
CA GLY A 136 3.84 10.88 -9.38
C GLY A 136 3.05 10.63 -8.10
N LEU A 137 3.25 9.47 -7.45
CA LEU A 137 2.65 9.17 -6.15
C LEU A 137 3.53 9.72 -5.02
N HIS A 138 2.89 10.12 -3.93
CA HIS A 138 3.60 10.41 -2.69
C HIS A 138 3.84 9.10 -1.93
N TYR A 139 5.10 8.68 -1.86
CA TYR A 139 5.49 7.43 -1.21
C TYR A 139 5.81 7.65 0.28
N LEU A 140 5.19 6.85 1.14
CA LEU A 140 5.41 6.80 2.57
C LEU A 140 5.79 5.37 2.99
N ALA A 141 7.02 5.19 3.45
CA ALA A 141 7.50 3.94 4.02
C ALA A 141 7.20 3.85 5.53
N TYR A 142 6.68 2.71 5.98
CA TYR A 142 6.54 2.37 7.38
C TYR A 142 7.38 1.13 7.71
N ASN A 143 8.58 1.34 8.23
CA ASN A 143 9.49 0.26 8.60
C ASN A 143 9.04 -0.35 9.94
N VAL A 144 8.71 -1.63 9.88
CA VAL A 144 8.29 -2.45 11.02
C VAL A 144 9.49 -2.67 11.95
N THR A 145 9.25 -2.56 13.24
CA THR A 145 10.22 -2.88 14.30
C THR A 145 10.14 -4.34 14.70
N ALA A 146 11.12 -4.82 15.47
CA ALA A 146 11.11 -6.19 15.98
C ALA A 146 9.84 -6.49 16.78
N GLU A 147 9.40 -5.53 17.60
CA GLU A 147 8.22 -5.65 18.48
C GLU A 147 6.90 -5.72 17.69
N GLU A 148 6.86 -5.10 16.52
CA GLU A 148 5.70 -5.13 15.62
C GLU A 148 5.70 -6.37 14.71
N SER A 149 6.79 -7.13 14.68
CA SER A 149 6.92 -8.33 13.86
C SER A 149 6.49 -9.57 14.63
N SER A 150 5.70 -10.45 14.00
CA SER A 150 5.36 -11.76 14.58
C SER A 150 6.59 -12.63 14.83
N LEU A 151 7.72 -12.34 14.18
CA LEU A 151 8.99 -13.03 14.38
C LEU A 151 9.51 -12.89 15.82
N SER A 152 9.15 -11.82 16.54
CA SER A 152 9.51 -11.63 17.96
C SER A 152 8.95 -12.71 18.89
N LYS A 153 7.90 -13.43 18.46
CA LYS A 153 7.31 -14.55 19.19
C LYS A 153 8.00 -15.89 18.92
N VAL A 154 8.84 -15.94 17.87
CA VAL A 154 9.49 -17.16 17.38
C VAL A 154 10.99 -17.16 17.69
N TYR A 155 11.62 -15.99 17.53
CA TYR A 155 13.06 -15.82 17.71
C TYR A 155 13.37 -15.14 19.03
N GLY A 156 14.52 -15.49 19.62
CA GLY A 156 15.02 -14.84 20.82
C GLY A 156 15.31 -13.36 20.57
N LYS A 157 15.20 -12.52 21.61
CA LYS A 157 15.37 -11.06 21.50
C LYS A 157 16.72 -10.62 20.88
N ASN A 158 17.76 -11.43 21.06
CA ASN A 158 19.11 -11.16 20.54
C ASN A 158 19.39 -11.86 19.19
N ASP A 159 18.43 -12.60 18.64
CA ASP A 159 18.61 -13.33 17.39
C ASP A 159 18.83 -12.35 16.22
N PRO A 160 19.82 -12.58 15.34
CA PRO A 160 20.08 -11.73 14.17
C PRO A 160 18.86 -11.52 13.27
N VAL A 161 17.89 -12.44 13.27
CA VAL A 161 16.62 -12.27 12.54
C VAL A 161 15.91 -10.97 12.95
N LEU A 162 15.99 -10.61 14.23
CA LEU A 162 15.38 -9.40 14.79
C LEU A 162 16.37 -8.23 14.89
N THR A 163 17.60 -8.50 15.32
CA THR A 163 18.58 -7.45 15.67
C THR A 163 19.45 -7.01 14.50
N ASN A 164 19.71 -7.89 13.54
CA ASN A 164 20.53 -7.59 12.36
C ASN A 164 20.01 -8.29 11.09
N PRO A 165 18.84 -7.86 10.55
CA PRO A 165 18.26 -8.48 9.37
C PRO A 165 19.19 -8.52 8.16
N LYS A 166 20.12 -7.57 8.05
CA LYS A 166 21.10 -7.51 6.95
C LYS A 166 21.95 -8.78 6.89
N LEU A 167 22.35 -9.33 8.04
CA LEU A 167 23.13 -10.58 8.12
C LEU A 167 22.33 -11.80 7.65
N VAL A 168 21.01 -11.80 7.84
CA VAL A 168 20.14 -12.86 7.31
C VAL A 168 19.96 -12.68 5.81
N THR A 169 19.72 -11.44 5.34
CA THR A 169 19.53 -11.18 3.92
C THR A 169 20.78 -11.39 3.07
N SER A 170 21.98 -11.23 3.66
CA SER A 170 23.25 -11.50 2.96
C SER A 170 23.46 -12.97 2.62
N LYS A 171 22.69 -13.89 3.23
CA LYS A 171 22.65 -15.31 2.86
C LYS A 171 21.88 -15.58 1.57
N GLY A 172 21.30 -14.54 0.97
CA GLY A 172 20.64 -14.59 -0.34
C GLY A 172 19.12 -14.54 -0.28
N TRP A 173 18.52 -14.52 -1.47
CA TRP A 173 17.09 -14.31 -1.65
C TRP A 173 16.21 -15.43 -1.07
N ALA A 174 16.66 -16.68 -1.20
CA ALA A 174 15.92 -17.83 -0.68
C ALA A 174 15.70 -17.71 0.84
N GLU A 175 16.74 -17.33 1.58
CA GLU A 175 16.68 -17.16 3.03
C GLU A 175 15.86 -15.93 3.42
N THR A 176 16.06 -14.82 2.69
CA THR A 176 15.26 -13.60 2.86
C THR A 176 13.76 -13.88 2.72
N LYS A 177 13.38 -14.60 1.65
CA LYS A 177 11.98 -14.98 1.41
C LYS A 177 11.45 -15.87 2.52
N ARG A 178 12.19 -16.93 2.86
CA ARG A 178 11.81 -17.93 3.87
C ARG A 178 11.54 -17.31 5.23
N VAL A 179 12.37 -16.36 5.66
CA VAL A 179 12.25 -15.71 6.97
C VAL A 179 11.28 -14.54 6.93
N TYR A 180 11.51 -13.57 6.05
CA TYR A 180 10.86 -12.27 6.15
C TYR A 180 9.60 -12.10 5.28
N MET A 181 9.43 -12.91 4.24
CA MET A 181 8.25 -12.83 3.35
C MET A 181 7.19 -13.89 3.65
N ASP A 182 7.63 -15.07 4.08
CA ASP A 182 6.74 -16.23 4.27
C ASP A 182 6.27 -16.39 5.72
N LYS A 183 7.07 -15.98 6.72
CA LYS A 183 6.82 -16.25 8.15
C LYS A 183 6.54 -15.03 9.03
N GLN A 184 6.44 -13.86 8.41
CA GLN A 184 6.29 -12.60 9.12
C GLN A 184 4.92 -11.99 8.85
N ASP A 185 4.14 -11.84 9.90
CA ASP A 185 2.97 -10.99 9.99
C ASP A 185 3.30 -9.77 10.86
N VAL A 186 2.46 -8.74 10.81
CA VAL A 186 2.79 -7.43 11.41
C VAL A 186 1.64 -6.91 12.27
N ASP A 187 1.98 -6.40 13.45
CA ASP A 187 1.09 -5.72 14.40
C ASP A 187 1.58 -4.28 14.55
N LEU A 188 0.91 -3.34 13.87
CA LEU A 188 1.43 -1.98 13.74
C LEU A 188 1.27 -1.19 15.05
N ASN A 189 2.32 -0.52 15.48
CA ASN A 189 2.26 0.46 16.55
C ASN A 189 1.40 1.65 16.12
N LEU A 190 0.17 1.75 16.64
CA LEU A 190 -0.81 2.76 16.22
C LEU A 190 -0.36 4.21 16.46
N LYS A 191 0.48 4.46 17.48
CA LYS A 191 1.03 5.80 17.74
C LYS A 191 2.02 6.22 16.64
N ARG A 192 2.89 5.30 16.20
CA ARG A 192 3.83 5.54 15.09
C ARG A 192 3.09 5.58 13.76
N PHE A 193 2.24 4.59 13.50
CA PHE A 193 1.48 4.49 12.26
C PHE A 193 0.50 5.66 12.08
N GLY A 194 -0.09 6.18 13.17
CA GLY A 194 -0.93 7.37 13.15
C GLY A 194 -0.22 8.62 12.62
N LYS A 195 1.09 8.74 12.80
CA LYS A 195 1.88 9.84 12.20
C LYS A 195 1.92 9.71 10.67
N VAL A 196 2.04 8.49 10.15
CA VAL A 196 2.04 8.24 8.70
C VAL A 196 0.67 8.53 8.09
N ILE A 197 -0.42 8.14 8.76
CA ILE A 197 -1.78 8.48 8.32
C ILE A 197 -2.00 10.00 8.29
N GLN A 198 -1.48 10.73 9.29
CA GLN A 198 -1.55 12.20 9.30
C GLN A 198 -0.73 12.84 8.18
N GLN A 199 0.47 12.33 7.89
CA GLN A 199 1.27 12.79 6.75
C GLN A 199 0.55 12.57 5.42
N ALA A 200 -0.04 11.38 5.22
CA ALA A 200 -0.83 11.07 4.03
C ALA A 200 -2.00 12.06 3.87
N LYS A 201 -2.76 12.29 4.95
CA LYS A 201 -3.87 13.26 4.96
C LYS A 201 -3.40 14.67 4.60
N ALA A 202 -2.35 15.15 5.25
CA ALA A 202 -1.82 16.50 5.02
C ALA A 202 -1.41 16.69 3.55
N HIS A 203 -0.74 15.69 2.97
CA HIS A 203 -0.39 15.71 1.55
C HIS A 203 -1.64 15.83 0.66
N LEU A 204 -2.64 14.98 0.90
CA LEU A 204 -3.86 14.93 0.08
C LEU A 204 -4.68 16.21 0.19
N MET A 205 -4.81 16.78 1.39
CA MET A 205 -5.52 18.05 1.61
C MET A 205 -4.85 19.21 0.86
N ARG A 206 -3.51 19.25 0.84
CA ARG A 206 -2.74 20.23 0.07
C ARG A 206 -2.99 20.08 -1.44
N ILE A 207 -3.02 18.86 -1.96
CA ILE A 207 -3.31 18.60 -3.39
C ILE A 207 -4.75 19.01 -3.75
N LYS A 208 -5.74 18.69 -2.91
CA LYS A 208 -7.14 19.08 -3.13
C LYS A 208 -7.32 20.60 -3.10
N SER A 209 -6.69 21.30 -2.14
CA SER A 209 -6.73 22.76 -2.08
C SER A 209 -6.18 23.42 -3.34
N LYS A 210 -5.06 22.93 -3.88
CA LYS A 210 -4.48 23.45 -5.14
C LYS A 210 -5.39 23.25 -6.36
N LYS A 211 -6.15 22.15 -6.40
CA LYS A 211 -7.10 21.87 -7.49
C LYS A 211 -8.37 22.73 -7.43
N ASN A 212 -8.70 23.30 -6.28
CA ASN A 212 -9.88 24.16 -6.12
C ASN A 212 -9.59 25.63 -6.44
N ILE A 213 -8.32 26.00 -6.65
CA ILE A 213 -7.86 27.38 -6.90
C ILE A 213 -7.55 27.59 -8.40
N ASN A 214 -7.41 26.52 -9.17
CA ASN A 214 -7.15 26.52 -10.61
C ASN A 214 -8.38 25.99 -11.37
#